data_AF-A0AAJ3DAZ8-F1
#
_entry.id   AF-A0AAJ3DAZ8-F1
#
_cell.length_a   1.000
_cell.length_b   1.000
_cell.length_c   1.000
_cell.angle_alpha   90.00
_cell.angle_beta   90.00
_cell.angle_gamma   90.00
#
_symmetry.space_group_name_H-M   'P 1'
#
loop_
_entity.id
_entity.type
_entity.pdbx_description
1 polymer ?
#
loop_
_entity_poly.entity_id
_entity_poly.type
_entity_poly.pdbx_seq_one_letter_code
_entity_poly.pdbx_strand_id
1 'polypeptide(L)'
;MTAGQIALIIIAVAVMLLVLFIGLFLVRLTRTLGVITRDVDIIAREANDILANANTLLNDVNGKVATIDPAFQAVADLGTSVSELNAATHNLTGKVKSTAASRGAGVASAFSAVNGFRRARKAQSSTTK
;
A
#
# COMPACT_ATOMS: atom_id res chain seq x y z
N MET A 1 -40.30 -34.32 74.51
CA MET A 1 -39.03 -34.13 73.77
C MET A 1 -38.28 -32.99 74.44
N THR A 2 -37.00 -33.16 74.80
CA THR A 2 -36.25 -32.09 75.46
C THR A 2 -35.84 -31.03 74.44
N ALA A 3 -35.76 -29.75 74.84
CA ALA A 3 -35.40 -28.65 73.93
C ALA A 3 -34.04 -28.87 73.24
N GLY A 4 -33.10 -29.55 73.92
CA GLY A 4 -31.79 -29.91 73.35
C GLY A 4 -31.87 -30.91 72.20
N GLN A 5 -32.78 -31.89 72.24
CA GLN A 5 -32.95 -32.86 71.16
C GLN A 5 -33.48 -32.18 69.88
N ILE A 6 -34.42 -31.25 70.03
CA ILE A 6 -34.98 -30.49 68.90
C ILE A 6 -33.90 -29.61 68.27
N ALA A 7 -33.06 -28.96 69.07
CA ALA A 7 -31.94 -28.15 68.58
C ALA A 7 -30.92 -28.98 67.78
N LEU A 8 -30.57 -30.18 68.24
CA LEU A 8 -29.62 -31.06 67.54
C LEU A 8 -30.15 -31.51 66.17
N ILE A 9 -31.45 -31.80 66.06
CA ILE A 9 -32.07 -32.18 64.78
C ILE A 9 -32.03 -31.00 63.79
N ILE A 10 -32.33 -29.79 64.26
CA ILE A 10 -32.28 -28.58 63.41
C ILE A 10 -30.86 -28.35 62.89
N ILE A 11 -29.84 -28.47 63.75
CA ILE A 11 -28.43 -28.33 63.35
C ILE A 11 -28.04 -29.43 62.35
N ALA A 12 -28.43 -30.68 62.60
CA ALA A 12 -28.12 -31.79 61.70
C ALA A 12 -28.70 -31.55 60.29
N VAL A 13 -29.95 -31.11 60.20
CA VAL A 13 -30.59 -30.79 58.91
C VAL A 13 -29.93 -29.60 58.23
N ALA A 14 -29.61 -28.54 58.98
CA ALA A 14 -28.92 -27.37 58.44
C ALA A 14 -27.54 -27.73 57.85
N VAL A 15 -26.76 -28.55 58.57
CA VAL A 15 -25.45 -29.02 58.10
C VAL A 15 -25.62 -29.95 56.88
N MET A 16 -26.63 -30.83 56.87
CA MET A 16 -26.89 -31.70 55.73
C MET A 16 -27.23 -30.90 54.45
N LEU A 17 -28.05 -29.86 54.57
CA LEU A 17 -28.34 -28.96 53.45
C LEU A 17 -27.11 -28.17 53.01
N LEU A 18 -26.28 -27.71 53.95
CA LEU A 18 -25.02 -27.01 53.64
C LEU A 18 -24.06 -27.90 52.87
N VAL A 19 -23.91 -29.18 53.27
CA VAL A 19 -23.04 -30.14 52.57
C VAL A 19 -23.56 -30.42 51.16
N LEU A 20 -24.88 -30.60 50.99
CA LEU A 20 -25.48 -30.77 49.66
C LEU A 20 -25.25 -29.55 48.76
N PHE A 21 -25.42 -28.35 49.31
CA PHE A 21 -25.19 -27.11 48.60
C PHE A 21 -23.72 -26.98 48.15
N ILE A 22 -22.77 -27.24 49.06
CA ILE A 22 -21.34 -27.20 48.74
C ILE A 22 -20.98 -28.25 47.69
N GLY A 23 -21.49 -29.48 47.81
CA GLY A 23 -21.24 -30.54 46.83
C GLY A 23 -21.70 -30.15 45.42
N LEU A 24 -22.92 -29.62 45.30
CA LEU A 24 -23.47 -29.17 44.02
C LEU A 24 -22.71 -27.95 43.47
N PHE A 25 -22.35 -27.00 44.35
CA PHE A 25 -21.55 -25.82 44.01
C PHE A 25 -20.17 -26.21 43.49
N LEU A 26 -19.49 -27.15 44.16
CA LEU A 26 -18.19 -27.68 43.73
C LEU A 26 -18.28 -28.36 42.36
N VAL A 27 -19.28 -29.20 42.12
CA VAL A 27 -19.47 -29.83 40.80
C VAL A 27 -19.63 -28.78 39.70
N ARG A 28 -20.37 -27.70 39.98
CA ARG A 28 -20.56 -26.61 39.03
C ARG A 28 -19.28 -25.82 38.80
N LEU A 29 -18.52 -25.52 39.85
CA LEU A 29 -17.20 -24.90 39.77
C LEU A 29 -16.21 -25.73 38.96
N THR A 30 -16.11 -27.04 39.23
CA THR A 30 -15.20 -27.93 38.51
C THR A 30 -15.51 -28.00 37.02
N ARG A 31 -16.79 -27.99 36.64
CA ARG A 31 -17.20 -27.93 35.24
C ARG A 31 -16.79 -26.61 34.58
N THR A 32 -17.03 -25.48 35.24
CA THR A 32 -16.65 -24.15 34.71
C THR A 32 -15.14 -24.01 34.56
N LEU A 33 -14.36 -24.43 35.57
CA LEU A 33 -12.90 -24.42 35.50
C LEU A 33 -12.40 -25.34 34.38
N GLY A 34 -13.00 -26.52 34.19
CA GLY A 34 -12.65 -27.44 33.12
C GLY A 34 -12.86 -26.88 31.71
N VAL A 35 -13.86 -26.01 31.52
CA VAL A 35 -14.06 -25.29 30.25
C VAL A 35 -13.02 -24.19 30.08
N ILE A 36 -12.82 -23.36 31.11
CA ILE A 36 -11.84 -22.26 31.07
C ILE A 36 -10.42 -22.79 30.80
N THR A 37 -10.00 -23.89 31.44
CA THR A 37 -8.67 -24.47 31.19
C THR A 37 -8.51 -24.94 29.75
N ARG A 38 -9.54 -25.54 29.15
CA ARG A 38 -9.52 -25.94 27.73
C ARG A 38 -9.43 -24.73 26.81
N ASP A 39 -10.18 -23.68 27.10
CA ASP A 39 -10.17 -22.46 26.30
C ASP A 39 -8.80 -21.78 26.37
N VAL A 40 -8.16 -21.74 27.54
CA VAL A 40 -6.79 -21.22 27.72
C VAL A 40 -5.75 -22.04 26.93
N ASP A 41 -5.85 -23.37 26.94
CA ASP A 41 -4.95 -24.25 26.17
C ASP A 41 -5.10 -24.04 24.66
N ILE A 42 -6.33 -23.83 24.18
CA ILE A 42 -6.62 -23.52 22.77
C ILE A 42 -6.07 -22.15 22.41
N ILE A 43 -6.34 -21.12 23.21
CA ILE A 43 -5.83 -19.76 22.98
C ILE A 43 -4.29 -19.75 22.97
N ALA A 44 -3.64 -20.48 23.88
CA ALA A 44 -2.18 -20.57 23.91
C ALA A 44 -1.61 -21.24 22.65
N ARG A 45 -2.29 -22.25 22.12
CA ARG A 45 -1.93 -22.90 20.84
C ARG A 45 -2.14 -21.97 19.66
N GLU A 46 -3.32 -21.35 19.56
CA GLU A 46 -3.63 -20.39 18.50
C GLU A 46 -2.67 -19.18 18.53
N ALA A 47 -2.31 -18.69 19.72
CA ALA A 47 -1.32 -17.64 19.87
C ALA A 47 0.07 -18.08 19.39
N ASN A 48 0.51 -19.30 19.70
CA ASN A 48 1.75 -19.85 19.17
C ASN A 48 1.70 -19.99 17.64
N ASP A 49 0.59 -20.43 17.08
CA ASP A 49 0.40 -20.52 15.62
C ASP A 49 0.39 -19.13 14.97
N ILE A 50 -0.23 -18.12 15.59
CA ILE A 50 -0.17 -16.73 15.13
C ILE A 50 1.26 -16.21 15.17
N LEU A 51 2.00 -16.45 16.25
CA LEU A 51 3.39 -16.03 16.38
C LEU A 51 4.29 -16.73 15.36
N ALA A 52 4.09 -18.02 15.11
CA ALA A 52 4.80 -18.78 14.09
C ALA A 52 4.48 -18.28 12.68
N ASN A 53 3.21 -18.04 12.39
CA ASN A 53 2.79 -17.45 11.11
C ASN A 53 3.31 -16.01 10.96
N ALA A 54 3.29 -15.19 12.01
CA ALA A 54 3.86 -13.85 12.00
C ALA A 54 5.37 -13.88 11.74
N ASN A 55 6.10 -14.80 12.37
CA ASN A 55 7.53 -15.00 12.08
C ASN A 55 7.77 -15.43 10.63
N THR A 56 6.92 -16.31 10.09
CA THR A 56 6.97 -16.76 8.69
C THR A 56 6.66 -15.61 7.72
N LEU A 57 5.63 -14.81 8.03
CA LEU A 57 5.25 -13.61 7.27
C LEU A 57 6.34 -12.55 7.32
N LEU A 58 6.96 -12.30 8.47
CA LEU A 58 8.08 -11.37 8.59
C LEU A 58 9.28 -11.83 7.77
N ASN A 59 9.54 -13.14 7.72
CA ASN A 59 10.61 -13.70 6.91
C ASN A 59 10.30 -13.62 5.40
N ASP A 60 9.06 -13.90 4.99
CA ASP A 60 8.61 -13.77 3.60
C ASP A 60 8.59 -12.30 3.14
N VAL A 61 8.14 -11.38 3.99
CA VAL A 61 8.20 -9.93 3.74
C VAL A 61 9.64 -9.48 3.63
N ASN A 62 10.54 -9.89 4.53
CA ASN A 62 11.96 -9.56 4.44
C ASN A 62 12.58 -10.08 3.13
N GLY A 63 12.24 -11.31 2.72
CA GLY A 63 12.67 -11.89 1.44
C GLY A 63 12.11 -11.12 0.23
N LYS A 64 10.82 -10.75 0.25
CA LYS A 64 10.20 -9.98 -0.83
C LYS A 64 10.72 -8.55 -0.91
N VAL A 65 10.95 -7.88 0.22
CA VAL A 65 11.54 -6.54 0.29
C VAL A 65 12.97 -6.54 -0.25
N ALA A 66 13.78 -7.55 0.07
CA ALA A 66 15.11 -7.70 -0.51
C ALA A 66 15.09 -7.87 -2.05
N THR A 67 14.01 -8.42 -2.60
CA THR A 67 13.81 -8.52 -4.06
C THR A 67 13.13 -7.29 -4.69
N ILE A 68 12.67 -6.33 -3.89
CA ILE A 68 12.05 -5.09 -4.36
C ILE A 68 13.11 -3.99 -4.62
N ASP A 69 14.32 -4.10 -4.05
CA ASP A 69 15.43 -3.17 -4.31
C ASP A 69 15.71 -2.92 -5.81
N PRO A 70 15.77 -3.95 -6.68
CA PRO A 70 15.96 -3.76 -8.12
C PRO A 70 14.74 -3.12 -8.79
N ALA A 71 13.53 -3.33 -8.26
CA ALA A 71 12.32 -2.72 -8.79
C ALA A 71 12.27 -1.21 -8.47
N PHE A 72 12.69 -0.80 -7.26
CA PHE A 72 12.89 0.61 -6.94
C PHE A 72 14.00 1.24 -7.78
N GLN A 73 15.10 0.52 -7.99
CA GLN A 73 16.20 0.96 -8.86
C GLN A 73 15.71 1.14 -10.32
N ALA A 74 14.95 0.18 -10.86
CA ALA A 74 14.39 0.28 -12.20
C ALA A 74 13.39 1.43 -12.34
N VAL A 75 12.58 1.71 -11.31
CA VAL A 75 11.69 2.89 -11.27
C VAL A 75 12.51 4.19 -11.21
N ALA A 76 13.62 4.22 -10.47
CA ALA A 76 14.53 5.36 -10.44
C ALA A 76 15.20 5.59 -11.81
N ASP A 77 15.64 4.51 -12.47
CA ASP A 77 16.23 4.54 -13.81
C ASP A 77 15.20 4.92 -14.89
N LEU A 78 13.93 4.52 -14.74
CA LEU A 78 12.84 5.01 -15.57
C LEU A 78 12.55 6.50 -15.32
N GLY A 79 12.63 6.95 -14.07
CA GLY A 79 12.49 8.36 -13.70
C GLY A 79 13.57 9.24 -14.32
N THR A 80 14.84 8.80 -14.28
CA THR A 80 15.95 9.49 -14.96
C THR A 80 15.79 9.42 -16.48
N SER A 81 15.41 8.28 -17.04
CA SER A 81 15.20 8.13 -18.49
C SER A 81 14.05 8.98 -19.02
N VAL A 82 12.93 9.12 -18.28
CA VAL A 82 11.83 10.04 -18.63
C VAL A 82 12.24 11.50 -18.47
N SER A 83 13.04 11.83 -17.45
CA SER A 83 13.59 13.18 -17.25
C SER A 83 14.53 13.58 -18.39
N GLU A 84 15.43 12.68 -18.78
CA GLU A 84 16.35 12.85 -19.90
C GLU A 84 15.59 12.90 -21.24
N LEU A 85 14.56 12.08 -21.43
CA LEU A 85 13.71 12.12 -22.60
C LEU A 85 12.91 13.43 -22.69
N ASN A 86 12.41 13.94 -21.57
CA ASN A 86 11.73 15.23 -21.52
C ASN A 86 12.69 16.37 -21.87
N ALA A 87 13.90 16.36 -21.31
CA ALA A 87 14.95 17.33 -21.63
C ALA A 87 15.39 17.24 -23.10
N ALA A 88 15.57 16.03 -23.63
CA ALA A 88 15.96 15.79 -25.02
C ALA A 88 14.85 16.23 -26.00
N THR A 89 13.59 15.92 -25.70
CA THR A 89 12.43 16.33 -26.51
C THR A 89 12.27 17.85 -26.50
N HIS A 90 12.45 18.50 -25.35
CA HIS A 90 12.36 19.95 -25.23
C HIS A 90 13.50 20.64 -26.00
N ASN A 91 14.74 20.15 -25.86
CA ASN A 91 15.89 20.66 -26.61
C ASN A 91 15.76 20.43 -28.12
N LEU A 92 15.30 19.25 -28.54
CA LEU A 92 15.09 18.93 -29.96
C LEU A 92 13.99 19.81 -30.55
N THR A 93 12.88 19.98 -29.83
CA THR A 93 11.80 20.91 -30.23
C THR A 93 12.32 22.34 -30.35
N GLY A 94 13.15 22.80 -29.41
CA GLY A 94 13.80 24.12 -29.48
C GLY A 94 14.70 24.28 -30.70
N LYS A 95 15.55 23.29 -30.99
CA LYS A 95 16.47 23.30 -32.15
C LYS A 95 15.74 23.18 -33.49
N VAL A 96 14.72 22.33 -33.58
CA VAL A 96 13.90 22.19 -34.79
C VAL A 96 13.11 23.46 -35.05
N LYS A 97 12.53 24.06 -34.00
CA LYS A 97 11.83 25.34 -34.11
C LYS A 97 12.77 26.47 -34.54
N SER A 98 13.98 26.55 -33.99
CA SER A 98 14.95 27.59 -34.39
C SER A 98 15.50 27.35 -35.80
N THR A 99 15.75 26.11 -36.18
CA THR A 99 16.22 25.74 -37.53
C THR A 99 15.13 25.95 -38.58
N ALA A 100 13.89 25.59 -38.28
CA ALA A 100 12.75 25.85 -39.14
C ALA A 100 12.46 27.35 -39.27
N ALA A 101 12.58 28.12 -38.18
CA ALA A 101 12.44 29.58 -38.22
C ALA A 101 13.54 30.23 -39.08
N SER A 102 14.79 29.81 -38.93
CA SER A 102 15.92 30.36 -39.69
C SER A 102 15.93 29.92 -41.16
N ARG A 103 15.59 28.66 -41.46
CA ARG A 103 15.41 28.19 -42.84
C ARG A 103 14.18 28.79 -43.50
N GLY A 104 13.07 28.91 -42.77
CA GLY A 104 11.87 29.60 -43.25
C GLY A 104 12.13 31.07 -43.56
N ALA A 105 12.89 31.76 -42.70
CA ALA A 105 13.31 33.15 -42.94
C ALA A 105 14.24 33.27 -44.16
N GLY A 106 15.22 32.37 -44.32
CA GLY A 106 16.15 32.36 -45.46
C GLY A 106 15.49 32.02 -46.80
N VAL A 107 14.54 31.07 -46.80
CA VAL A 107 13.75 30.74 -47.99
C VAL A 107 12.79 31.88 -48.32
N ALA A 108 12.09 32.44 -47.33
CA ALA A 108 11.19 33.58 -47.56
C ALA A 108 11.92 34.81 -48.10
N SER A 109 13.14 35.10 -47.62
CA SER A 109 13.96 36.21 -48.11
C SER A 109 14.51 35.96 -49.52
N ALA A 110 14.90 34.74 -49.85
CA ALA A 110 15.32 34.38 -51.21
C ALA A 110 14.15 34.48 -52.21
N PHE A 111 12.98 33.97 -51.83
CA PHE A 111 11.77 34.07 -52.67
C PHE A 111 11.31 35.51 -52.87
N SER A 112 11.38 36.36 -51.83
CA SER A 112 11.02 37.78 -51.95
C SER A 112 12.02 38.56 -52.81
N ALA A 113 13.32 38.28 -52.69
CA ALA A 113 14.36 38.88 -53.52
C ALA A 113 14.20 38.51 -55.00
N VAL A 114 13.96 37.23 -55.31
CA VAL A 114 13.73 36.77 -56.67
C VAL A 114 12.46 37.37 -57.27
N ASN A 115 11.38 37.45 -56.49
CA ASN A 115 10.12 38.05 -56.95
C ASN A 115 10.25 39.57 -57.17
N GLY A 116 10.99 40.26 -56.30
CA GLY A 116 11.33 41.67 -56.44
C GLY A 116 12.15 41.96 -57.70
N PHE A 117 13.18 41.16 -57.97
CA PHE A 117 14.00 41.27 -59.18
C PHE A 117 13.18 41.02 -60.46
N ARG A 118 12.27 40.03 -60.43
CA ARG A 118 11.37 39.73 -61.55
C ARG A 118 10.40 40.89 -61.85
N ARG A 119 9.90 41.57 -60.81
CA ARG A 119 9.09 42.79 -60.95
C ARG A 119 9.89 43.97 -61.49
N ALA A 120 11.11 44.19 -61.01
CA ALA A 120 12.00 45.24 -61.52
C ALA A 120 12.30 45.06 -63.02
N ARG A 121 12.52 43.82 -63.46
CA ARG A 121 12.70 43.48 -64.88
C ARG A 121 11.47 43.77 -65.73
N LYS A 122 10.26 43.55 -65.19
CA LYS A 122 8.99 43.81 -65.89
C LYS A 122 8.67 45.31 -65.98
N ALA A 123 9.09 46.11 -65.00
CA ALA A 123 8.97 47.57 -65.04
C ALA A 123 9.90 48.21 -66.10
N GLN A 124 11.06 47.59 -66.35
CA GLN A 124 12.02 48.09 -67.35
C GLN A 124 11.61 47.77 -68.80
N SER A 125 10.75 46.76 -69.03
CA SER A 125 10.22 46.44 -70.37
C SER A 125 9.02 47.30 -70.81
N SER A 126 8.48 48.16 -69.94
CA SER A 126 7.37 49.06 -70.27
C SER A 126 7.79 50.50 -70.62
N THR A 127 9.09 50.82 -70.60
CA THR A 127 9.64 52.13 -71.01
C THR A 127 10.45 51.99 -72.30
N THR A 128 9.93 51.24 -73.27
CA THR A 128 10.36 51.36 -74.67
C THR A 128 9.18 51.00 -75.57
N LYS A 129 8.21 51.91 -75.62
CA LYS A 129 7.41 52.19 -76.81
C LYS A 129 7.22 53.70 -76.87
#